data_AF-A0A970QHV8-F1
#
_entry.id   AF-A0A970QHV8-F1
#
_cell.length_a   1.000
_cell.length_b   1.000
_cell.length_c   1.000
_cell.angle_alpha   90.00
_cell.angle_beta   90.00
_cell.angle_gamma   90.00
#
_symmetry.space_group_name_H-M   'P 1'
#
loop_
_entity.id
_entity.type
_entity.pdbx_description
1 polymer ?
#
loop_
_entity_poly.entity_id
_entity_poly.type
_entity_poly.pdbx_seq_one_letter_code
_entity_poly.pdbx_strand_id
1 'polypeptide(L)'
;MSKTPISIIIDDPAPIVSVYYAHRGSDYTEDGRPLIEYFANDFLMTFCDIIETYGIKGKFSVVPMPGNRGDIVNGIPGVRYEQIAEWLDAVKTRVMPKFAVGPEMLTHHKAVDLVTGAALAMDERVWSRTQDRSTLTPYISKALMLLRDVSIEACGVTSPWDFGIEVEDEYVAAISQAVWDVNGKDTAWYFLRGLRNRANAKPWVAYDQNERCVVSIPATTDDHYWQTINTTETGKAYISNIADALITEDGSTGEIVKVLETNGWPILITHWQSLVSNGLGTGLRALEETARRIDKNLSGQVEWKSFLEIMATVAANKKLYPKPQL
;
A
#
# COMPACT_ATOMS: atom_id res chain seq x y z
N MET A 1 -22.11 -6.93 -19.71
CA MET A 1 -20.65 -6.68 -19.83
C MET A 1 -20.01 -7.04 -18.50
N SER A 2 -18.79 -7.57 -18.46
CA SER A 2 -18.07 -7.79 -17.21
C SER A 2 -17.68 -6.44 -16.58
N LYS A 3 -17.79 -6.32 -15.27
CA LYS A 3 -17.37 -5.10 -14.54
C LYS A 3 -15.86 -4.94 -14.59
N THR A 4 -15.38 -3.70 -14.66
CA THR A 4 -13.94 -3.38 -14.61
C THR A 4 -13.44 -3.50 -13.17
N PRO A 5 -12.29 -4.14 -12.91
CA PRO A 5 -11.70 -4.16 -11.57
C PRO A 5 -11.35 -2.75 -11.09
N ILE A 6 -11.75 -2.43 -9.86
CA ILE A 6 -11.27 -1.28 -9.09
C ILE A 6 -10.59 -1.80 -7.81
N SER A 7 -9.53 -1.15 -7.38
CA SER A 7 -8.78 -1.51 -6.16
C SER A 7 -8.18 -0.26 -5.54
N ILE A 8 -7.79 -0.34 -4.27
CA ILE A 8 -7.03 0.71 -3.58
C ILE A 8 -5.76 0.16 -2.94
N ILE A 9 -4.72 0.97 -2.98
CA ILE A 9 -3.46 0.78 -2.26
C ILE A 9 -3.50 1.63 -1.00
N ILE A 10 -3.34 0.99 0.16
CA ILE A 10 -3.11 1.65 1.44
C ILE A 10 -1.64 1.45 1.82
N ASP A 11 -0.83 2.48 1.60
CA ASP A 11 0.61 2.50 1.91
C ASP A 11 0.89 3.06 3.30
N ASP A 12 2.02 2.65 3.87
CA ASP A 12 2.56 3.12 5.15
C ASP A 12 1.89 2.69 6.47
N PRO A 13 0.87 1.81 6.57
CA PRO A 13 0.35 1.46 7.88
C PRO A 13 1.39 0.73 8.72
N ALA A 14 1.51 1.18 9.96
CA ALA A 14 2.28 0.55 11.01
C ALA A 14 1.45 0.55 12.31
N PRO A 15 1.67 -0.42 13.21
CA PRO A 15 0.99 -0.43 14.49
C PRO A 15 1.44 0.77 15.32
N ILE A 16 0.51 1.67 15.60
CA ILE A 16 0.62 2.85 16.49
C ILE A 16 1.58 3.94 15.98
N VAL A 17 2.70 3.61 15.33
CA VAL A 17 3.76 4.55 14.95
C VAL A 17 3.48 5.22 13.61
N SER A 18 3.70 6.53 13.55
CA SER A 18 3.77 7.29 12.31
C SER A 18 5.13 7.09 11.64
N VAL A 19 5.18 6.26 10.59
CA VAL A 19 6.41 6.15 9.76
C VAL A 19 6.71 7.45 9.03
N TYR A 20 5.68 8.23 8.71
CA TYR A 20 5.83 9.58 8.17
C TYR A 20 6.62 10.51 9.10
N TYR A 21 6.40 10.40 10.41
CA TYR A 21 7.21 11.13 11.40
C TYR A 21 8.69 10.77 11.30
N ALA A 22 9.02 9.49 11.11
CA ALA A 22 10.39 9.03 11.02
C ALA A 22 11.13 9.55 9.77
N HIS A 23 10.47 9.57 8.60
CA HIS A 23 11.16 9.83 7.33
C HIS A 23 10.97 11.24 6.76
N ARG A 24 10.08 12.07 7.32
CA ARG A 24 9.81 13.41 6.78
C ARG A 24 10.97 14.39 6.95
N GLY A 25 11.78 14.21 8.00
CA GLY A 25 12.89 15.11 8.32
C GLY A 25 12.49 16.45 8.94
N SER A 26 11.25 16.58 9.43
CA SER A 26 10.76 17.74 10.18
C SER A 26 9.66 17.35 11.17
N ASP A 27 9.72 17.92 12.37
CA ASP A 27 8.74 17.73 13.45
C ASP A 27 7.42 18.49 13.24
N TYR A 28 7.28 19.29 12.17
CA TYR A 28 6.12 20.19 11.98
C TYR A 28 5.53 20.11 10.58
N THR A 29 4.23 19.84 10.43
CA THR A 29 3.50 19.91 9.15
C THR A 29 3.75 21.24 8.41
N GLU A 30 3.50 21.31 7.11
CA GLU A 30 3.77 22.55 6.35
C GLU A 30 2.93 23.74 6.83
N ASP A 31 1.77 23.49 7.44
CA ASP A 31 0.94 24.49 8.13
C ASP A 31 1.39 24.78 9.57
N GLY A 32 2.54 24.26 10.01
CA GLY A 32 3.22 24.63 11.25
C GLY A 32 2.76 23.90 12.51
N ARG A 33 1.92 22.86 12.40
CA ARG A 33 1.50 22.07 13.56
C ARG A 33 2.54 20.99 13.87
N PRO A 34 2.76 20.63 15.14
CA PRO A 34 3.55 19.46 15.47
C PRO A 34 2.99 18.22 14.78
N LEU A 35 3.87 17.42 14.19
CA LEU A 35 3.51 16.17 13.56
C LEU A 35 3.30 15.10 14.63
N ILE A 36 2.22 14.33 14.52
CA ILE A 36 1.96 13.23 15.45
C ILE A 36 2.92 12.08 15.17
N GLU A 37 3.52 11.59 16.24
CA GLU A 37 4.43 10.45 16.23
C GLU A 37 3.70 9.12 16.43
N TYR A 38 2.57 9.16 17.14
CA TYR A 38 1.74 8.00 17.46
C TYR A 38 0.26 8.29 17.17
N PHE A 39 -0.49 7.27 16.74
CA PHE A 39 -1.94 7.30 16.58
C PHE A 39 -2.61 6.11 17.29
N ALA A 40 -3.87 6.28 17.68
CA ALA A 40 -4.63 5.26 18.39
C ALA A 40 -5.20 4.17 17.46
N ASN A 41 -5.44 2.98 18.01
CA ASN A 41 -6.07 1.86 17.29
C ASN A 41 -7.48 2.19 16.78
N ASP A 42 -8.21 3.10 17.43
CA ASP A 42 -9.55 3.53 17.01
C ASP A 42 -9.58 4.06 15.57
N PHE A 43 -8.46 4.60 15.07
CA PHE A 43 -8.36 5.00 13.69
C PHE A 43 -8.44 3.80 12.73
N LEU A 44 -7.73 2.71 13.03
CA LEU A 44 -7.84 1.47 12.26
C LEU A 44 -9.27 0.91 12.32
N MET A 45 -9.93 0.96 13.48
CA MET A 45 -11.32 0.49 13.61
C MET A 45 -12.27 1.29 12.70
N THR A 46 -12.13 2.61 12.71
CA THR A 46 -12.92 3.49 11.84
C THR A 46 -12.66 3.20 10.36
N PHE A 47 -11.40 2.97 9.98
CA PHE A 47 -11.03 2.55 8.63
C PHE A 47 -11.70 1.21 8.26
N CYS A 48 -11.67 0.23 9.17
CA CYS A 48 -12.31 -1.07 8.97
C CYS A 48 -13.83 -0.93 8.74
N ASP A 49 -14.51 -0.09 9.51
CA ASP A 49 -15.95 0.17 9.36
C ASP A 49 -16.26 0.70 7.94
N ILE A 50 -15.43 1.60 7.41
CA ILE A 50 -15.60 2.17 6.07
C ILE A 50 -15.39 1.12 4.98
N ILE A 51 -14.30 0.34 5.03
CA ILE A 51 -14.04 -0.68 4.00
C ILE A 51 -15.11 -1.77 4.00
N GLU A 52 -15.66 -2.12 5.17
CA GLU A 52 -16.75 -3.09 5.30
C GLU A 52 -18.06 -2.53 4.74
N THR A 53 -18.38 -1.27 5.06
CA THR A 53 -19.60 -0.59 4.60
C THR A 53 -19.69 -0.51 3.08
N TYR A 54 -18.60 -0.10 2.42
CA TYR A 54 -18.58 0.09 0.95
C TYR A 54 -18.00 -1.12 0.19
N GLY A 55 -17.68 -2.21 0.90
CA GLY A 55 -17.09 -3.41 0.30
C GLY A 55 -15.76 -3.17 -0.41
N ILE A 56 -14.99 -2.17 0.04
CA ILE A 56 -13.72 -1.77 -0.55
C ILE A 56 -12.73 -2.94 -0.44
N LYS A 57 -11.98 -3.17 -1.51
CA LYS A 57 -10.90 -4.16 -1.54
C LYS A 57 -9.63 -3.56 -2.13
N GLY A 58 -8.50 -4.16 -1.80
CA GLY A 58 -7.25 -3.83 -2.45
C GLY A 58 -6.03 -4.46 -1.83
N LYS A 59 -5.01 -3.66 -1.52
CA LYS A 59 -3.85 -4.06 -0.72
C LYS A 59 -3.56 -3.11 0.42
N PHE A 60 -2.98 -3.66 1.48
CA PHE A 60 -2.68 -2.95 2.71
C PHE A 60 -1.25 -3.30 3.13
N SER A 61 -0.40 -2.28 3.23
CA SER A 61 0.97 -2.45 3.73
C SER A 61 0.98 -2.70 5.23
N VAL A 62 1.99 -3.43 5.72
CA VAL A 62 2.40 -3.42 7.13
C VAL A 62 3.90 -3.16 7.15
N VAL A 63 4.33 -2.06 7.75
CA VAL A 63 5.77 -1.81 7.96
C VAL A 63 6.25 -2.66 9.15
N PRO A 64 7.10 -3.69 8.94
CA PRO A 64 7.43 -4.66 9.99
C PRO A 64 8.36 -4.12 11.09
N MET A 65 9.22 -3.15 10.74
CA MET A 65 10.19 -2.51 11.63
C MET A 65 10.07 -0.98 11.58
N PRO A 66 8.90 -0.41 11.95
CA PRO A 66 8.52 0.95 11.59
C PRO A 66 9.54 1.99 12.05
N GLY A 67 10.12 2.71 11.09
CA GLY A 67 11.11 3.77 11.33
C GLY A 67 12.42 3.31 11.96
N ASN A 68 12.79 2.02 11.84
CA ASN A 68 13.91 1.40 12.57
C ASN A 68 13.74 1.43 14.11
N ARG A 69 12.52 1.42 14.63
CA ARG A 69 12.23 1.58 16.07
C ARG A 69 11.85 0.26 16.76
N GLY A 70 12.50 -0.85 16.43
CA GLY A 70 12.05 -2.18 16.86
C GLY A 70 11.17 -2.84 15.80
N ASP A 71 10.41 -3.86 16.17
CA ASP A 71 9.66 -4.69 15.22
C ASP A 71 8.33 -5.20 15.78
N ILE A 72 7.43 -5.59 14.87
CA ILE A 72 6.08 -6.04 15.23
C ILE A 72 6.02 -7.38 15.99
N VAL A 73 7.11 -8.15 16.03
CA VAL A 73 7.19 -9.45 16.72
C VAL A 73 7.63 -9.24 18.17
N ASN A 74 8.72 -8.50 18.37
CA ASN A 74 9.39 -8.31 19.65
C ASN A 74 8.98 -7.02 20.37
N GLY A 75 8.27 -6.13 19.68
CA GLY A 75 7.76 -4.88 20.19
C GLY A 75 8.53 -3.65 19.69
N ILE A 76 7.89 -2.50 19.90
CA ILE A 76 8.37 -1.18 19.51
C ILE A 76 8.58 -0.39 20.83
N PRO A 77 9.81 0.09 21.15
CA PRO A 77 10.05 0.84 22.37
C PRO A 77 9.13 2.06 22.48
N GLY A 78 8.52 2.24 23.64
CA GLY A 78 7.55 3.31 23.91
C GLY A 78 6.10 2.94 23.58
N VAL A 79 5.86 1.81 22.92
CA VAL A 79 4.51 1.30 22.62
C VAL A 79 4.24 0.06 23.47
N ARG A 80 3.06 -0.03 24.09
CA ARG A 80 2.66 -1.25 24.80
C ARG A 80 2.41 -2.36 23.80
N TYR A 81 2.97 -3.55 24.04
CA TYR A 81 2.84 -4.67 23.12
C TYR A 81 1.38 -5.07 22.88
N GLU A 82 0.51 -4.93 23.88
CA GLU A 82 -0.92 -5.20 23.76
C GLU A 82 -1.58 -4.34 22.67
N GLN A 83 -1.16 -3.08 22.52
CA GLN A 83 -1.69 -2.20 21.48
C GLN A 83 -1.23 -2.63 20.08
N ILE A 84 0.00 -3.14 19.95
CA ILE A 84 0.51 -3.72 18.71
C ILE A 84 -0.28 -4.99 18.37
N ALA A 85 -0.49 -5.87 19.36
CA ALA A 85 -1.23 -7.11 19.19
C ALA A 85 -2.70 -6.87 18.80
N GLU A 86 -3.38 -5.91 19.43
CA GLU A 86 -4.73 -5.48 19.08
C GLU A 86 -4.81 -4.94 17.65
N TRP A 87 -3.84 -4.13 17.23
CA TRP A 87 -3.77 -3.60 15.86
C TRP A 87 -3.60 -4.73 14.85
N LEU A 88 -2.67 -5.66 15.11
CA LEU A 88 -2.41 -6.81 14.25
C LEU A 88 -3.62 -7.76 14.19
N ASP A 89 -4.34 -7.94 15.30
CA ASP A 89 -5.57 -8.74 15.33
C ASP A 89 -6.65 -8.13 14.44
N ALA A 90 -6.84 -6.81 14.51
CA ALA A 90 -7.78 -6.12 13.63
C ALA A 90 -7.38 -6.18 12.14
N VAL A 91 -6.07 -6.09 11.83
CA VAL A 91 -5.60 -6.32 10.45
C VAL A 91 -5.96 -7.74 9.99
N LYS A 92 -5.70 -8.76 10.82
CA LYS A 92 -6.00 -10.15 10.48
C LYS A 92 -7.50 -10.43 10.32
N THR A 93 -8.31 -9.89 11.21
CA THR A 93 -9.74 -10.23 11.30
C THR A 93 -10.62 -9.35 10.42
N ARG A 94 -10.25 -8.09 10.20
CA ARG A 94 -11.10 -7.11 9.48
C ARG A 94 -10.51 -6.63 8.16
N VAL A 95 -9.18 -6.55 8.03
CA VAL A 95 -8.53 -6.06 6.78
C VAL A 95 -8.26 -7.20 5.78
N MET A 96 -7.61 -8.27 6.23
CA MET A 96 -7.25 -9.41 5.36
C MET A 96 -8.41 -10.07 4.59
N PRO A 97 -9.67 -10.10 5.06
CA PRO A 97 -10.79 -10.62 4.26
C PRO A 97 -11.06 -9.85 2.96
N LYS A 98 -10.59 -8.60 2.86
CA LYS A 98 -10.83 -7.71 1.71
C LYS A 98 -9.54 -7.24 1.04
N PHE A 99 -8.41 -7.32 1.73
CA PHE A 99 -7.13 -6.79 1.27
C PHE A 99 -6.06 -7.86 1.23
N ALA A 100 -5.22 -7.81 0.19
CA ALA A 100 -3.94 -8.50 0.24
C ALA A 100 -3.02 -7.72 1.20
N VAL A 101 -2.51 -8.37 2.24
CA VAL A 101 -1.55 -7.75 3.16
C VAL A 101 -0.13 -8.15 2.77
N GLY A 102 0.78 -7.18 2.73
CA GLY A 102 2.19 -7.40 2.41
C GLY A 102 3.10 -6.44 3.14
N PRO A 103 4.39 -6.76 3.29
CA PRO A 103 5.33 -5.86 3.92
C PRO A 103 5.63 -4.68 3.00
N GLU A 104 5.85 -3.52 3.58
CA GLU A 104 6.47 -2.38 2.89
C GLU A 104 7.95 -2.31 3.22
N MET A 105 8.64 -3.31 2.69
CA MET A 105 10.01 -3.70 3.06
C MET A 105 10.18 -3.78 4.58
N LEU A 106 11.33 -3.38 5.14
CA LEU A 106 11.58 -3.55 6.56
C LEU A 106 11.15 -2.32 7.36
N THR A 107 11.58 -1.12 6.97
CA THR A 107 11.60 0.00 7.92
C THR A 107 10.81 1.22 7.47
N HIS A 108 10.57 1.36 6.18
CA HIS A 108 10.15 2.59 5.54
C HIS A 108 11.06 3.77 5.90
N HIS A 109 12.37 3.50 6.08
CA HIS A 109 13.38 4.44 6.54
C HIS A 109 14.81 3.93 6.19
N LYS A 110 15.70 3.70 7.17
CA LYS A 110 17.06 3.21 6.91
C LYS A 110 17.08 1.73 6.57
N ALA A 111 17.95 1.35 5.64
CA ALA A 111 18.27 -0.04 5.38
C ALA A 111 18.81 -0.72 6.64
N VAL A 112 18.63 -2.03 6.74
CA VAL A 112 19.09 -2.85 7.87
C VAL A 112 20.20 -3.80 7.43
N ASP A 113 21.28 -3.85 8.21
CA ASP A 113 22.25 -4.94 8.12
C ASP A 113 21.63 -6.20 8.75
N LEU A 114 21.35 -7.21 7.94
CA LEU A 114 20.69 -8.44 8.39
C LEU A 114 21.55 -9.31 9.31
N VAL A 115 22.87 -9.12 9.34
CA VAL A 115 23.78 -9.88 10.21
C VAL A 115 23.76 -9.28 11.61
N THR A 116 23.85 -7.95 11.71
CA THR A 116 23.96 -7.26 12.99
C THR A 116 22.61 -6.78 13.55
N GLY A 117 21.60 -6.65 12.69
CA GLY A 117 20.32 -6.01 13.00
C GLY A 117 20.38 -4.49 13.07
N ALA A 118 21.55 -3.88 12.79
CA ALA A 118 21.75 -2.44 12.91
C ALA A 118 21.21 -1.69 11.68
N ALA A 119 20.76 -0.45 11.91
CA ALA A 119 20.44 0.47 10.83
C ALA A 119 21.72 0.90 10.09
N LEU A 120 21.68 0.86 8.77
CA LEU A 120 22.69 1.45 7.89
C LEU A 120 22.50 2.97 7.82
N ALA A 121 23.55 3.70 7.41
CA ALA A 121 23.44 5.14 7.21
C ALA A 121 22.49 5.52 6.05
N MET A 122 22.33 4.60 5.09
CA MET A 122 21.58 4.78 3.86
C MET A 122 20.09 4.42 4.03
N ASP A 123 19.22 5.20 3.39
CA ASP A 123 17.79 4.87 3.28
C ASP A 123 17.59 3.59 2.47
N GLU A 124 16.63 2.74 2.85
CA GLU A 124 16.39 1.46 2.16
C GLU A 124 15.98 1.64 0.70
N ARG A 125 15.33 2.76 0.35
CA ARG A 125 15.01 3.09 -1.04
C ARG A 125 16.26 3.38 -1.87
N VAL A 126 17.29 3.96 -1.26
CA VAL A 126 18.54 4.32 -1.95
C VAL A 126 19.46 3.11 -2.01
N TRP A 127 19.55 2.40 -0.89
CA TRP A 127 20.36 1.18 -0.76
C TRP A 127 19.94 0.13 -1.78
N SER A 128 18.63 -0.14 -1.91
CA SER A 128 18.09 -1.18 -2.79
C SER A 128 18.41 -0.98 -4.28
N ARG A 129 18.64 0.25 -4.75
CA ARG A 129 18.87 0.58 -6.16
C ARG A 129 20.22 0.11 -6.70
N THR A 130 21.13 -0.32 -5.84
CA THR A 130 22.47 -0.79 -6.22
C THR A 130 22.71 -2.25 -5.85
N GLN A 131 21.69 -2.94 -5.34
CA GLN A 131 21.77 -4.34 -4.95
C GLN A 131 21.38 -5.28 -6.09
N ASP A 132 21.75 -6.55 -5.96
CA ASP A 132 21.29 -7.63 -6.83
C ASP A 132 20.35 -8.58 -6.09
N ARG A 133 19.82 -9.60 -6.77
CA ARG A 133 18.91 -10.57 -6.16
C ARG A 133 19.52 -11.34 -5.00
N SER A 134 20.85 -11.51 -4.93
CA SER A 134 21.49 -12.26 -3.84
C SER A 134 21.42 -11.50 -2.51
N THR A 135 21.39 -10.17 -2.57
CA THR A 135 21.20 -9.29 -1.41
C THR A 135 19.73 -8.95 -1.17
N LEU A 136 18.95 -8.70 -2.22
CA LEU A 136 17.53 -8.33 -2.08
C LEU A 136 16.67 -9.49 -1.59
N THR A 137 16.96 -10.74 -1.99
CA THR A 137 16.18 -11.92 -1.56
C THR A 137 16.16 -12.05 -0.03
N PRO A 138 17.30 -12.15 0.68
CA PRO A 138 17.28 -12.27 2.14
C PRO A 138 16.65 -11.05 2.85
N TYR A 139 16.78 -9.84 2.27
CA TYR A 139 16.15 -8.63 2.82
C TYR A 139 14.63 -8.70 2.76
N ILE A 140 14.09 -9.07 1.59
CA ILE A 140 12.65 -9.27 1.40
C ILE A 140 12.15 -10.45 2.23
N SER A 141 12.91 -11.55 2.29
CA SER A 141 12.58 -12.71 3.12
C SER A 141 12.45 -12.33 4.59
N LYS A 142 13.34 -11.47 5.12
CA LYS A 142 13.23 -11.00 6.50
C LYS A 142 11.92 -10.23 6.74
N ALA A 143 11.50 -9.39 5.80
CA ALA A 143 10.25 -8.65 5.91
C ALA A 143 9.03 -9.59 5.92
N LEU A 144 9.02 -10.58 5.01
CA LEU A 144 7.97 -11.60 4.94
C LEU A 144 7.94 -12.48 6.19
N MET A 145 9.10 -12.84 6.73
CA MET A 145 9.21 -13.64 7.96
C MET A 145 8.62 -12.90 9.16
N LEU A 146 8.90 -11.61 9.33
CA LEU A 146 8.32 -10.82 10.43
C LEU A 146 6.79 -10.78 10.37
N LEU A 147 6.21 -10.68 9.17
CA LEU A 147 4.75 -10.79 9.00
C LEU A 147 4.25 -12.21 9.31
N ARG A 148 4.94 -13.25 8.82
CA ARG A 148 4.58 -14.66 9.08
C ARG A 148 4.61 -14.98 10.57
N ASP A 149 5.59 -14.45 11.30
CA ASP A 149 5.77 -14.68 12.75
C ASP A 149 4.62 -14.06 13.58
N VAL A 150 3.89 -13.06 13.04
CA VAL A 150 2.65 -12.53 13.62
C VAL A 150 1.37 -13.09 12.97
N SER A 151 1.51 -14.20 12.24
CA SER A 151 0.44 -14.93 11.52
C SER A 151 -0.18 -14.18 10.33
N ILE A 152 0.63 -13.40 9.61
CA ILE A 152 0.25 -12.78 8.34
C ILE A 152 1.08 -13.42 7.21
N GLU A 153 0.48 -14.36 6.48
CA GLU A 153 1.13 -15.03 5.35
C GLU A 153 0.99 -14.20 4.06
N ALA A 154 1.98 -13.34 3.79
CA ALA A 154 1.98 -12.46 2.62
C ALA A 154 2.44 -13.17 1.33
N CYS A 155 1.81 -12.87 0.21
CA CYS A 155 2.23 -13.32 -1.14
C CYS A 155 2.47 -12.14 -2.09
N GLY A 156 3.09 -11.09 -1.56
CA GLY A 156 3.49 -9.92 -2.32
C GLY A 156 4.01 -8.83 -1.41
N VAL A 157 4.56 -7.78 -2.02
CA VAL A 157 5.29 -6.74 -1.29
C VAL A 157 4.98 -5.33 -1.81
N THR A 158 5.16 -4.35 -0.94
CA THR A 158 5.15 -2.93 -1.27
C THR A 158 6.57 -2.40 -1.32
N SER A 159 6.87 -1.60 -2.34
CA SER A 159 8.17 -0.96 -2.49
C SER A 159 8.09 0.46 -1.91
N PRO A 160 8.70 0.75 -0.74
CA PRO A 160 8.65 2.09 -0.17
C PRO A 160 9.32 3.08 -1.12
N TRP A 161 8.57 4.12 -1.48
CA TRP A 161 8.88 5.09 -2.52
C TRP A 161 9.21 4.47 -3.89
N ASP A 162 10.46 4.08 -4.08
CA ASP A 162 11.01 3.55 -5.33
C ASP A 162 12.09 2.49 -5.05
N PHE A 163 11.91 1.74 -3.96
CA PHE A 163 12.75 0.61 -3.60
C PHE A 163 12.91 -0.35 -4.78
N GLY A 164 14.17 -0.63 -5.16
CA GLY A 164 14.49 -1.54 -6.26
C GLY A 164 14.20 -1.00 -7.68
N ILE A 165 13.82 0.27 -7.86
CA ILE A 165 13.41 0.79 -9.18
C ILE A 165 14.50 0.73 -10.26
N GLU A 166 15.76 0.97 -9.89
CA GLU A 166 16.91 0.99 -10.82
C GLU A 166 17.40 -0.43 -11.16
N VAL A 167 16.96 -1.43 -10.40
CA VAL A 167 17.36 -2.84 -10.54
C VAL A 167 16.12 -3.75 -10.60
N GLU A 168 15.04 -3.27 -11.23
CA GLU A 168 13.72 -3.91 -11.15
C GLU A 168 13.74 -5.39 -11.57
N ASP A 169 14.56 -5.78 -12.55
CA ASP A 169 14.67 -7.18 -12.98
C ASP A 169 15.31 -8.09 -11.90
N GLU A 170 16.30 -7.58 -11.16
CA GLU A 170 16.86 -8.26 -9.98
C GLU A 170 15.85 -8.28 -8.83
N TYR A 171 15.14 -7.17 -8.64
CA TYR A 171 14.14 -7.03 -7.60
C TYR A 171 12.97 -7.99 -7.77
N VAL A 172 12.37 -8.09 -8.96
CA VAL A 172 11.23 -9.02 -9.19
C VAL A 172 11.66 -10.49 -9.08
N ALA A 173 12.89 -10.82 -9.49
CA ALA A 173 13.44 -12.15 -9.27
C ALA A 173 13.63 -12.45 -7.77
N ALA A 174 14.10 -11.47 -7.00
CA ALA A 174 14.24 -11.58 -5.55
C ALA A 174 12.89 -11.73 -4.84
N ILE A 175 11.85 -10.99 -5.25
CA ILE A 175 10.48 -11.15 -4.74
C ILE A 175 9.99 -12.58 -4.98
N SER A 176 10.13 -13.09 -6.21
CA SER A 176 9.73 -14.46 -6.57
C SER A 176 10.43 -15.51 -5.69
N GLN A 177 11.72 -15.32 -5.43
CA GLN A 177 12.50 -16.23 -4.60
C GLN A 177 12.10 -16.13 -3.11
N ALA A 178 12.00 -14.93 -2.57
CA ALA A 178 11.67 -14.71 -1.17
C ALA A 178 10.26 -15.20 -0.80
N VAL A 179 9.26 -14.92 -1.64
CA VAL A 179 7.88 -15.39 -1.42
C VAL A 179 7.79 -16.91 -1.45
N TRP A 180 8.54 -17.55 -2.35
CA TRP A 180 8.65 -19.01 -2.40
C TRP A 180 9.35 -19.57 -1.14
N ASP A 181 10.51 -19.04 -0.78
CA ASP A 181 11.32 -19.56 0.34
C ASP A 181 10.61 -19.41 1.69
N VAL A 182 9.86 -18.33 1.90
CA VAL A 182 9.20 -18.05 3.18
C VAL A 182 7.81 -18.68 3.26
N ASN A 183 7.01 -18.59 2.20
CA ASN A 183 5.58 -18.94 2.24
C ASN A 183 5.16 -20.02 1.22
N GLY A 184 6.10 -20.54 0.42
CA GLY A 184 5.83 -21.62 -0.54
C GLY A 184 4.85 -21.24 -1.65
N LYS A 185 4.71 -19.94 -1.96
CA LYS A 185 3.79 -19.47 -3.02
C LYS A 185 4.54 -19.31 -4.34
N ASP A 186 3.93 -19.81 -5.40
CA ASP A 186 4.46 -19.72 -6.76
C ASP A 186 4.15 -18.38 -7.46
N THR A 187 3.14 -17.66 -6.95
CA THR A 187 2.65 -16.42 -7.52
C THR A 187 2.73 -15.31 -6.48
N ALA A 188 3.31 -14.17 -6.88
CA ALA A 188 3.42 -12.99 -6.04
C ALA A 188 2.90 -11.73 -6.73
N TRP A 189 2.48 -10.75 -5.94
CA TRP A 189 2.23 -9.38 -6.42
C TRP A 189 3.32 -8.43 -5.91
N TYR A 190 3.51 -7.30 -6.60
CA TYR A 190 4.23 -6.17 -6.01
C TYR A 190 3.65 -4.84 -6.47
N PHE A 191 3.75 -3.85 -5.59
CA PHE A 191 3.52 -2.44 -5.91
C PHE A 191 4.85 -1.68 -5.90
N LEU A 192 5.13 -0.95 -6.98
CA LEU A 192 6.32 -0.10 -7.13
C LEU A 192 6.00 1.22 -7.84
N ARG A 193 5.05 1.23 -8.78
CA ARG A 193 4.90 2.33 -9.73
C ARG A 193 3.54 3.00 -9.61
N GLY A 194 3.55 4.30 -9.33
CA GLY A 194 2.44 5.19 -9.62
C GLY A 194 2.48 5.66 -11.08
N LEU A 195 1.52 5.26 -11.89
CA LEU A 195 1.41 5.59 -13.31
C LEU A 195 0.37 6.70 -13.55
N ARG A 196 0.48 7.79 -12.78
CA ARG A 196 -0.48 8.92 -12.70
C ARG A 196 -0.87 9.54 -14.06
N ASN A 197 0.02 9.45 -15.06
CA ASN A 197 -0.21 9.98 -16.42
C ASN A 197 -0.53 8.90 -17.47
N ARG A 198 -0.85 7.67 -17.05
CA ARG A 198 -1.17 6.56 -17.95
C ARG A 198 -2.49 5.94 -17.52
N ALA A 199 -3.58 6.66 -17.79
CA ALA A 199 -4.92 6.24 -17.44
C ALA A 199 -5.31 4.88 -18.04
N ASN A 200 -4.71 4.48 -19.18
CA ASN A 200 -4.94 3.17 -19.80
C ASN A 200 -4.12 2.02 -19.20
N ALA A 201 -3.33 2.27 -18.16
CA ALA A 201 -2.48 1.25 -17.55
C ALA A 201 -3.30 0.13 -16.91
N LYS A 202 -2.73 -1.07 -16.95
CA LYS A 202 -3.24 -2.28 -16.31
C LYS A 202 -2.09 -2.99 -15.60
N PRO A 203 -2.39 -3.88 -14.63
CA PRO A 203 -1.38 -4.75 -14.06
C PRO A 203 -0.76 -5.67 -15.12
N TRP A 204 0.49 -6.12 -14.90
CA TRP A 204 1.23 -6.92 -15.86
C TRP A 204 2.09 -8.00 -15.19
N VAL A 205 2.46 -9.03 -15.96
CA VAL A 205 3.43 -10.03 -15.54
C VAL A 205 4.85 -9.47 -15.68
N ALA A 206 5.52 -9.28 -14.56
CA ALA A 206 6.88 -8.73 -14.49
C ALA A 206 7.96 -9.82 -14.42
N TYR A 207 7.60 -11.02 -13.96
CA TYR A 207 8.47 -12.20 -13.91
C TYR A 207 7.66 -13.46 -14.20
N ASP A 208 8.17 -14.34 -15.06
CA ASP A 208 7.56 -15.63 -15.39
C ASP A 208 8.65 -16.66 -15.72
N GLN A 209 9.23 -17.28 -14.69
CA GLN A 209 10.28 -18.29 -14.83
C GLN A 209 10.17 -19.33 -13.72
N ASN A 210 10.68 -20.55 -13.96
CA ASN A 210 10.71 -21.63 -12.96
C ASN A 210 9.34 -21.93 -12.35
N GLU A 211 8.29 -21.93 -13.18
CA GLU A 211 6.87 -22.11 -12.76
C GLU A 211 6.37 -21.05 -11.77
N ARG A 212 7.12 -19.96 -11.59
CA ARG A 212 6.78 -18.85 -10.69
C ARG A 212 6.47 -17.58 -11.45
N CYS A 213 5.54 -16.79 -10.90
CA CYS A 213 5.00 -15.61 -11.54
C CYS A 213 4.99 -14.41 -10.57
N VAL A 214 5.45 -13.25 -11.02
CA VAL A 214 5.31 -12.00 -10.26
C VAL A 214 4.51 -10.98 -11.07
N VAL A 215 3.42 -10.48 -10.50
CA VAL A 215 2.52 -9.50 -11.11
C VAL A 215 2.79 -8.11 -10.53
N SER A 216 3.09 -7.13 -11.40
CA SER A 216 3.10 -5.73 -11.00
C SER A 216 1.69 -5.17 -11.05
N ILE A 217 1.26 -4.52 -9.98
CA ILE A 217 -0.06 -3.88 -9.90
C ILE A 217 0.17 -2.38 -9.61
N PRO A 218 0.24 -1.51 -10.65
CA PRO A 218 0.53 -0.09 -10.47
C PRO A 218 -0.68 0.69 -9.95
N ALA A 219 -0.44 1.83 -9.30
CA ALA A 219 -1.49 2.84 -9.09
C ALA A 219 -1.74 3.59 -10.40
N THR A 220 -2.99 3.92 -10.70
CA THR A 220 -3.39 4.65 -11.91
C THR A 220 -4.00 6.01 -11.61
N THR A 221 -4.25 6.32 -10.33
CA THR A 221 -4.67 7.65 -9.86
C THR A 221 -3.56 8.28 -9.02
N ASP A 222 -3.70 9.57 -8.73
CA ASP A 222 -2.89 10.28 -7.74
C ASP A 222 -3.49 10.15 -6.32
N ASP A 223 -2.66 10.36 -5.29
CA ASP A 223 -3.08 10.46 -3.89
C ASP A 223 -3.57 11.88 -3.59
N HIS A 224 -4.82 12.15 -3.98
CA HIS A 224 -5.47 13.42 -3.69
C HIS A 224 -5.73 13.66 -2.20
N TYR A 225 -5.60 12.63 -1.36
CA TYR A 225 -5.76 12.76 0.09
C TYR A 225 -4.51 13.34 0.76
N TRP A 226 -3.34 13.27 0.13
CA TRP A 226 -2.04 13.71 0.67
C TRP A 226 -2.08 15.13 1.26
N GLN A 227 -2.76 16.05 0.57
CA GLN A 227 -2.90 17.45 0.98
C GLN A 227 -3.49 17.63 2.39
N THR A 228 -4.28 16.67 2.88
CA THR A 228 -4.95 16.76 4.19
C THR A 228 -3.99 16.73 5.38
N ILE A 229 -2.73 16.31 5.17
CA ILE A 229 -1.69 16.34 6.21
C ILE A 229 -1.38 17.78 6.62
N ASN A 230 -1.35 18.70 5.65
CA ASN A 230 -0.83 20.05 5.78
C ASN A 230 -1.94 21.11 5.89
N THR A 231 -3.06 20.76 6.51
CA THR A 231 -4.17 21.69 6.74
C THR A 231 -5.01 21.29 7.95
N THR A 232 -5.71 22.26 8.53
CA THR A 232 -6.74 22.06 9.57
C THR A 232 -8.16 22.01 9.01
N GLU A 233 -8.32 22.16 7.69
CA GLU A 233 -9.63 22.13 7.04
C GLU A 233 -10.28 20.74 7.19
N THR A 234 -11.47 20.72 7.78
CA THR A 234 -12.27 19.50 8.03
C THR A 234 -13.68 19.61 7.47
N GLY A 235 -14.01 20.74 6.85
CA GLY A 235 -15.36 21.04 6.37
C GLY A 235 -15.80 20.16 5.20
N LYS A 236 -17.12 19.96 5.09
CA LYS A 236 -17.73 19.13 4.03
C LYS A 236 -17.34 19.57 2.61
N ALA A 237 -17.24 20.88 2.37
CA ALA A 237 -16.84 21.41 1.06
C ALA A 237 -15.40 21.00 0.69
N TYR A 238 -14.48 21.06 1.66
CA TYR A 238 -13.09 20.64 1.45
C TYR A 238 -13.00 19.14 1.16
N ILE A 239 -13.69 18.32 1.95
CA ILE A 239 -13.80 16.87 1.76
C ILE A 239 -14.39 16.54 0.37
N SER A 240 -15.46 17.22 -0.02
CA SER A 240 -16.08 17.06 -1.35
C SER A 240 -15.11 17.40 -2.47
N ASN A 241 -14.36 18.49 -2.35
CA ASN A 241 -13.41 18.92 -3.38
C ASN A 241 -12.27 17.91 -3.55
N ILE A 242 -11.83 17.26 -2.48
CA ILE A 242 -10.84 16.16 -2.57
C ILE A 242 -11.45 14.97 -3.32
N ALA A 243 -12.66 14.57 -2.95
CA ALA A 243 -13.35 13.47 -3.62
C ALA A 243 -13.61 13.77 -5.12
N ASP A 244 -13.94 15.03 -5.48
CA ASP A 244 -14.18 15.45 -6.87
C ASP A 244 -12.98 15.19 -7.80
N ALA A 245 -11.75 15.23 -7.27
CA ALA A 245 -10.56 14.92 -8.05
C ALA A 245 -10.54 13.45 -8.54
N LEU A 246 -11.07 12.53 -7.71
CA LEU A 246 -11.19 11.11 -8.04
C LEU A 246 -12.50 10.77 -8.74
N ILE A 247 -13.61 11.32 -8.24
CA ILE A 247 -14.97 11.15 -8.77
C ILE A 247 -15.91 12.27 -8.27
N THR A 248 -16.58 12.96 -9.19
CA THR A 248 -17.58 13.99 -8.85
C THR A 248 -18.86 13.39 -8.24
N GLU A 249 -19.66 14.20 -7.57
CA GLU A 249 -20.90 13.77 -6.90
C GLU A 249 -21.89 13.04 -7.83
N ASP A 250 -21.94 13.46 -9.09
CA ASP A 250 -22.76 12.87 -10.15
C ASP A 250 -22.06 11.71 -10.90
N GLY A 251 -20.80 11.42 -10.56
CA GLY A 251 -19.99 10.38 -11.17
C GLY A 251 -19.57 10.64 -12.61
N SER A 252 -19.72 11.87 -13.12
CA SER A 252 -19.48 12.19 -14.53
C SER A 252 -18.02 12.49 -14.87
N THR A 253 -17.21 12.91 -13.90
CA THR A 253 -15.79 13.24 -14.10
C THR A 253 -14.93 12.81 -12.89
N GLY A 254 -13.61 12.95 -13.03
CA GLY A 254 -12.60 12.54 -12.04
C GLY A 254 -11.60 11.54 -12.62
N GLU A 255 -10.52 11.26 -11.90
CA GLU A 255 -9.48 10.33 -12.38
C GLU A 255 -10.00 8.89 -12.57
N ILE A 256 -10.91 8.43 -11.73
CA ILE A 256 -11.52 7.09 -11.88
C ILE A 256 -12.26 7.01 -13.22
N VAL A 257 -13.04 8.04 -13.55
CA VAL A 257 -13.80 8.10 -14.81
C VAL A 257 -12.84 8.12 -16.01
N LYS A 258 -11.78 8.94 -15.97
CA LYS A 258 -10.75 8.99 -17.03
C LYS A 258 -10.08 7.64 -17.26
N VAL A 259 -9.77 6.90 -16.19
CA VAL A 259 -9.19 5.56 -16.29
C VAL A 259 -10.17 4.58 -16.95
N LEU A 260 -11.44 4.62 -16.57
CA LEU A 260 -12.48 3.77 -17.18
C LEU A 260 -12.67 4.07 -18.68
N GLU A 261 -12.74 5.35 -19.06
CA GLU A 261 -12.89 5.80 -20.45
C GLU A 261 -11.73 5.36 -21.35
N THR A 262 -10.53 5.23 -20.78
CA THR A 262 -9.33 4.76 -21.49
C THR A 262 -9.14 3.25 -21.41
N ASN A 263 -10.13 2.51 -20.91
CA ASN A 263 -10.11 1.06 -20.70
C ASN A 263 -8.97 0.60 -19.79
N GLY A 264 -8.46 1.45 -18.89
CA GLY A 264 -7.54 1.08 -17.82
C GLY A 264 -8.27 0.47 -16.62
N TRP A 265 -7.51 0.09 -15.60
CA TRP A 265 -8.06 -0.40 -14.33
C TRP A 265 -7.86 0.67 -13.25
N PRO A 266 -8.92 1.21 -12.63
CA PRO A 266 -8.75 2.18 -11.55
C PRO A 266 -8.10 1.52 -10.34
N ILE A 267 -6.81 1.79 -10.13
CA ILE A 267 -6.07 1.40 -8.93
C ILE A 267 -5.74 2.69 -8.17
N LEU A 268 -6.53 2.97 -7.15
CA LEU A 268 -6.36 4.13 -6.29
C LEU A 268 -5.13 3.94 -5.39
N ILE A 269 -4.53 5.05 -4.96
CA ILE A 269 -3.46 5.06 -3.97
C ILE A 269 -3.74 6.10 -2.90
N THR A 270 -3.42 5.74 -1.66
CA THR A 270 -3.33 6.67 -0.55
C THR A 270 -2.32 6.16 0.47
N HIS A 271 -1.89 7.04 1.37
CA HIS A 271 -0.96 6.71 2.43
C HIS A 271 -1.63 6.85 3.79
N TRP A 272 -1.22 6.04 4.76
CA TRP A 272 -1.83 5.98 6.07
C TRP A 272 -1.84 7.36 6.76
N GLN A 273 -0.73 8.10 6.69
CA GLN A 273 -0.62 9.45 7.23
C GLN A 273 -1.58 10.47 6.59
N SER A 274 -1.91 10.30 5.30
CA SER A 274 -2.85 11.21 4.63
C SER A 274 -4.27 10.91 5.06
N LEU A 275 -4.64 9.64 5.25
CA LEU A 275 -5.93 9.29 5.86
C LEU A 275 -6.04 9.76 7.31
N VAL A 276 -4.98 9.60 8.10
CA VAL A 276 -4.90 10.07 9.51
C VAL A 276 -4.94 11.60 9.58
N SER A 277 -4.38 12.30 8.59
CA SER A 277 -4.37 13.78 8.47
C SER A 277 -3.85 14.47 9.72
N ASN A 278 -2.70 14.01 10.23
CA ASN A 278 -2.12 14.50 11.48
C ASN A 278 -3.12 14.48 12.67
N GLY A 279 -3.95 13.43 12.76
CA GLY A 279 -4.92 13.21 13.84
C GLY A 279 -6.34 13.73 13.56
N LEU A 280 -6.57 14.42 12.43
CA LEU A 280 -7.87 15.01 12.10
C LEU A 280 -8.84 14.04 11.40
N GLY A 281 -8.33 12.95 10.80
CA GLY A 281 -9.10 11.97 10.04
C GLY A 281 -9.81 12.53 8.80
N THR A 282 -9.36 13.69 8.29
CA THR A 282 -10.00 14.35 7.13
C THR A 282 -9.84 13.53 5.86
N GLY A 283 -8.65 12.97 5.61
CA GLY A 283 -8.37 12.10 4.48
C GLY A 283 -9.23 10.83 4.53
N LEU A 284 -9.43 10.25 5.72
CA LEU A 284 -10.33 9.10 5.87
C LEU A 284 -11.79 9.44 5.52
N ARG A 285 -12.30 10.61 5.95
CA ARG A 285 -13.64 11.09 5.55
C ARG A 285 -13.74 11.37 4.05
N ALA A 286 -12.65 11.85 3.43
CA ALA A 286 -12.60 12.03 1.98
C ALA A 286 -12.56 10.70 1.21
N LEU A 287 -11.88 9.68 1.74
CA LEU A 287 -11.94 8.32 1.23
C LEU A 287 -13.36 7.75 1.32
N GLU A 288 -14.02 7.93 2.47
CA GLU A 288 -15.42 7.52 2.67
C GLU A 288 -16.35 8.18 1.63
N GLU A 289 -16.23 9.49 1.43
CA GLU A 289 -17.02 10.22 0.44
C GLU A 289 -16.73 9.75 -0.99
N THR A 290 -15.46 9.46 -1.30
CA THR A 290 -15.07 8.86 -2.60
C THR A 290 -15.74 7.50 -2.79
N ALA A 291 -15.69 6.64 -1.77
CA ALA A 291 -16.28 5.30 -1.80
C ALA A 291 -17.80 5.35 -1.97
N ARG A 292 -18.48 6.26 -1.27
CA ARG A 292 -19.92 6.50 -1.40
C ARG A 292 -20.31 6.88 -2.82
N ARG A 293 -19.52 7.73 -3.48
CA ARG A 293 -19.76 8.13 -4.88
C ARG A 293 -19.51 7.00 -5.87
N ILE A 294 -18.47 6.19 -5.65
CA ILE A 294 -18.23 4.98 -6.45
C ILE A 294 -19.41 4.02 -6.33
N ASP A 295 -19.88 3.73 -5.12
CA ASP A 295 -21.01 2.83 -4.89
C ASP A 295 -22.29 3.36 -5.58
N LYS A 296 -22.59 4.65 -5.38
CA LYS A 296 -23.77 5.31 -5.97
C LYS A 296 -23.73 5.33 -7.50
N ASN A 297 -22.61 5.71 -8.10
CA ASN A 297 -22.55 6.05 -9.53
C ASN A 297 -21.93 4.97 -10.41
N LEU A 298 -21.05 4.12 -9.85
CA LEU A 298 -20.23 3.18 -10.61
C LEU A 298 -20.44 1.70 -10.22
N SER A 299 -21.30 1.37 -9.25
CA SER A 299 -21.53 -0.03 -8.83
C SER A 299 -21.97 -0.98 -9.96
N GLY A 300 -22.61 -0.45 -11.02
CA GLY A 300 -22.94 -1.21 -12.23
C GLY A 300 -21.77 -1.44 -13.20
N GLN A 301 -20.69 -0.66 -13.08
CA GLN A 301 -19.56 -0.61 -14.01
C GLN A 301 -18.28 -1.20 -13.44
N VAL A 302 -18.04 -1.04 -12.13
CA VAL A 302 -16.81 -1.49 -11.46
C VAL A 302 -17.07 -2.52 -10.38
N GLU A 303 -16.06 -3.32 -10.08
CA GLU A 303 -16.08 -4.29 -8.99
C GLU A 303 -14.79 -4.18 -8.17
N TRP A 304 -14.93 -4.01 -6.85
CA TRP A 304 -13.79 -4.02 -5.94
C TRP A 304 -13.09 -5.39 -5.95
N LYS A 305 -11.79 -5.39 -6.24
CA LYS A 305 -10.92 -6.56 -6.23
C LYS A 305 -9.73 -6.33 -5.29
N SER A 306 -9.40 -7.34 -4.52
CA SER A 306 -8.14 -7.39 -3.79
C SER A 306 -6.98 -7.58 -4.78
N PHE A 307 -5.77 -7.27 -4.33
CA PHE A 307 -4.57 -7.57 -5.13
C PHE A 307 -4.40 -9.07 -5.41
N LEU A 308 -4.91 -9.96 -4.55
CA LEU A 308 -4.91 -11.40 -4.80
C LEU A 308 -5.80 -11.77 -5.99
N GLU A 309 -7.00 -11.18 -6.06
CA GLU A 309 -7.93 -11.41 -7.18
C GLU A 309 -7.39 -10.83 -8.50
N ILE A 310 -6.77 -9.65 -8.43
CA ILE A 310 -6.09 -9.02 -9.59
C ILE A 310 -4.92 -9.89 -10.06
N MET A 311 -4.04 -10.28 -9.13
CA MET A 311 -2.88 -11.13 -9.40
C MET A 311 -3.30 -12.44 -10.04
N ALA A 312 -4.30 -13.13 -9.49
CA ALA A 312 -4.82 -14.38 -10.05
C ALA A 312 -5.37 -14.19 -11.47
N THR A 313 -6.11 -13.10 -11.71
CA THR A 313 -6.65 -12.77 -13.05
C THR A 313 -5.54 -12.57 -14.07
N VAL A 314 -4.51 -11.79 -13.72
CA VAL A 314 -3.39 -11.50 -14.61
C VAL A 314 -2.50 -12.72 -14.82
N ALA A 315 -2.19 -13.46 -13.76
CA ALA A 315 -1.38 -14.68 -13.83
C ALA A 315 -2.05 -15.80 -14.64
N ALA A 316 -3.38 -15.90 -14.62
CA ALA A 316 -4.11 -16.85 -15.47
C ALA A 316 -4.12 -16.45 -16.96
N ASN A 317 -3.90 -15.16 -17.25
CA ASN A 317 -4.03 -14.56 -18.58
C ASN A 317 -2.73 -13.90 -19.05
N LYS A 318 -1.55 -14.42 -18.66
CA LYS A 318 -0.22 -13.77 -18.83
C LYS A 318 0.02 -13.15 -20.21
N LYS A 319 -0.44 -13.82 -21.28
CA LYS A 319 -0.30 -13.37 -22.68
C LYS A 319 -1.04 -12.05 -22.99
N LEU A 320 -2.09 -11.73 -22.25
CA LEU A 320 -2.87 -10.50 -22.39
C LEU A 320 -2.31 -9.32 -21.57
N TYR A 321 -1.37 -9.60 -20.67
CA TYR A 321 -0.83 -8.63 -19.71
C TYR A 321 0.71 -8.61 -19.71
N PRO A 322 1.36 -8.38 -20.87
CA PRO A 322 2.81 -8.27 -20.93
C PRO A 322 3.29 -6.99 -20.23
N LYS A 323 4.54 -6.99 -19.76
CA LYS A 323 5.20 -5.78 -19.23
C LYS A 323 5.13 -4.66 -20.28
N PRO A 324 4.52 -3.50 -19.96
CA PRO A 324 4.43 -2.39 -20.90
C PRO A 324 5.80 -1.74 -21.09
N GLN A 325 5.97 -1.01 -22.19
CA GLN A 325 7.11 -0.11 -22.33
C GLN A 325 6.88 1.11 -21.42
N LEU A 326 7.64 1.18 -20.34
CA LEU A 326 7.57 2.23 -19.32
C LEU A 326 8.44 3.42 -19.67
#